data_AF-A0A2V1B890-F1
#
_entry.id   AF-A0A2V1B890-F1
#
_cell.length_a   1.000
_cell.length_b   1.000
_cell.length_c   1.000
_cell.angle_alpha   90.00
_cell.angle_beta   90.00
_cell.angle_gamma   90.00
#
_symmetry.space_group_name_H-M   'P 1'
#
loop_
_entity.id
_entity.type
_entity.pdbx_description
1 polymer ?
#
loop_
_entity_poly.entity_id
_entity_poly.type
_entity_poly.pdbx_seq_one_letter_code
_entity_poly.pdbx_strand_id
1 'polypeptide(L)'
;LIGNAESGASFECKTRFIRNLLENACPSFPGGVELFYLTAPHRIQPASSITRADKRATPEEGDFDAWTWGFGDYMTEVMQGYGQTIRYMLEVIRTAGPFIGIVGFSAGAAAAHTLLSLSERRASPELMQNFQIESNLLPPPFHFAICCSGFKFSHPRYKSLYYPRIQTPVLHFVGDLDPVIPENHTLKFAGRCKNRLIIYHPGAHFVPRDKIFQEAILDFIMEWLSIDATDGPGVLRAEAK
;
A
#
# COMPACT_ATOMS: atom_id res chain seq x y z
N LEU A 1 -0.70 1.94 -4.86
CA LEU A 1 -0.96 0.48 -4.87
C LEU A 1 -2.45 0.24 -4.72
N ILE A 2 -3.03 -0.47 -5.69
CA ILE A 2 -4.47 -0.65 -5.87
C ILE A 2 -5.14 -1.53 -4.80
N GLY A 3 -6.46 -1.38 -4.65
CA GLY A 3 -7.30 -2.33 -3.92
C GLY A 3 -7.53 -3.63 -4.69
N ASN A 4 -8.27 -4.57 -4.09
CA ASN A 4 -8.65 -5.81 -4.78
C ASN A 4 -9.68 -5.54 -5.89
N ALA A 5 -9.55 -6.23 -7.02
CA ALA A 5 -10.41 -6.06 -8.19
C ALA A 5 -10.36 -4.65 -8.81
N GLU A 6 -9.20 -3.99 -8.71
CA GLU A 6 -8.91 -2.71 -9.34
C GLU A 6 -7.73 -2.84 -10.32
N SER A 7 -7.47 -1.77 -11.07
CA SER A 7 -6.27 -1.59 -11.89
C SER A 7 -5.60 -0.26 -11.60
N GLY A 8 -4.33 -0.10 -11.99
CA GLY A 8 -3.59 1.16 -11.84
C GLY A 8 -4.34 2.35 -12.45
N ALA A 9 -4.92 2.18 -13.65
CA ALA A 9 -5.71 3.22 -14.31
C ALA A 9 -6.98 3.59 -13.53
N SER A 10 -7.69 2.59 -12.98
CA SER A 10 -8.86 2.84 -12.13
C SER A 10 -8.49 3.55 -10.83
N PHE A 11 -7.34 3.20 -10.23
CA PHE A 11 -6.85 3.81 -9.00
C PHE A 11 -6.38 5.24 -9.24
N GLU A 12 -5.71 5.51 -10.36
CA GLU A 12 -5.37 6.87 -10.78
C GLU A 12 -6.61 7.76 -10.90
N CYS A 13 -7.68 7.27 -11.51
CA CYS A 13 -8.93 8.02 -11.57
C CYS A 13 -9.49 8.33 -10.17
N LYS A 14 -9.41 7.38 -9.23
CA LYS A 14 -9.90 7.54 -7.85
C LYS A 14 -9.09 8.53 -7.04
N THR A 15 -7.76 8.56 -7.24
CA THR A 15 -6.81 9.35 -6.44
C THR A 15 -6.21 10.52 -7.20
N ARG A 16 -6.76 10.91 -8.35
CA ARG A 16 -6.31 12.07 -9.13
C ARG A 16 -6.20 13.35 -8.29
N PHE A 17 -7.05 13.50 -7.27
CA PHE A 17 -7.00 14.62 -6.35
C PHE A 17 -5.64 14.74 -5.61
N ILE A 18 -4.95 13.62 -5.34
CA ILE A 18 -3.62 13.62 -4.72
C ILE A 18 -2.60 14.30 -5.65
N ARG A 19 -2.67 14.03 -6.96
CA ARG A 19 -1.82 14.71 -7.95
C ARG A 19 -2.05 16.22 -7.89
N ASN A 20 -3.30 16.64 -8.01
CA ASN A 20 -3.66 18.05 -8.00
C ASN A 20 -3.26 18.74 -6.68
N LEU A 21 -3.44 18.04 -5.55
CA LEU A 21 -3.04 18.52 -4.22
C LEU A 21 -1.53 18.80 -4.15
N LEU A 22 -0.72 17.87 -4.62
CA LEU A 22 0.75 17.97 -4.58
C LEU A 22 1.28 18.98 -5.61
N GLU A 23 0.69 19.05 -6.80
CA GLU A 23 1.02 20.07 -7.80
C GLU A 23 0.69 21.48 -7.29
N ASN A 24 -0.44 21.68 -6.62
CA ASN A 24 -0.80 22.98 -6.03
C ASN A 24 0.11 23.40 -4.88
N ALA A 25 0.82 22.45 -4.25
CA ALA A 25 1.85 22.72 -3.25
C ALA A 25 3.21 23.13 -3.88
N CYS A 26 3.23 23.58 -5.15
CA CYS A 26 4.39 23.92 -5.98
C CYS A 26 5.65 24.48 -5.28
N PRO A 27 5.59 25.42 -4.30
CA PRO A 27 6.80 25.90 -3.63
C PRO A 27 7.55 24.80 -2.86
N SER A 28 6.83 23.78 -2.39
CA SER A 28 7.35 22.68 -1.60
C SER A 28 8.02 21.58 -2.42
N PHE A 29 7.77 21.53 -3.73
CA PHE A 29 8.24 20.47 -4.63
C PHE A 29 8.87 21.06 -5.90
N PRO A 30 10.06 21.70 -5.81
CA PRO A 30 10.68 22.39 -6.94
C PRO A 30 11.02 21.47 -8.12
N GLY A 31 11.18 20.16 -7.90
CA GLY A 31 11.38 19.16 -8.95
C GLY A 31 10.08 18.58 -9.54
N GLY A 32 8.92 19.05 -9.08
CA GLY A 32 7.62 18.45 -9.39
C GLY A 32 7.35 17.16 -8.60
N VAL A 33 6.17 16.58 -8.82
CA VAL A 33 5.75 15.33 -8.20
C VAL A 33 5.23 14.38 -9.27
N GLU A 34 5.75 13.16 -9.26
CA GLU A 34 5.28 12.08 -10.11
C GLU A 34 4.56 11.02 -9.28
N LEU A 35 3.36 10.62 -9.72
CA LEU A 35 2.62 9.51 -9.13
C LEU A 35 2.65 8.31 -10.09
N PHE A 36 3.20 7.20 -9.60
CA PHE A 36 3.29 5.95 -10.34
C PHE A 36 2.20 4.96 -9.90
N TYR A 37 1.33 4.57 -10.82
CA TYR A 37 0.15 3.74 -10.55
C TYR A 37 0.37 2.28 -10.93
N LEU A 38 0.87 1.49 -9.98
CA LEU A 38 1.15 0.07 -10.21
C LEU A 38 -0.13 -0.81 -10.14
N THR A 39 -0.40 -1.52 -11.24
CA THR A 39 -1.39 -2.61 -11.31
C THR A 39 -0.82 -3.90 -10.70
N ALA A 40 -1.61 -4.63 -9.93
CA ALA A 40 -1.18 -5.90 -9.34
C ALA A 40 -1.00 -6.99 -10.41
N PRO A 41 -0.14 -8.00 -10.22
CA PRO A 41 0.23 -8.91 -11.30
C PRO A 41 -0.77 -10.04 -11.55
N HIS A 42 -1.71 -10.28 -10.63
CA HIS A 42 -2.65 -11.40 -10.75
C HIS A 42 -4.00 -10.92 -11.24
N ARG A 43 -4.39 -11.36 -12.44
CA ARG A 43 -5.70 -11.04 -13.00
C ARG A 43 -6.79 -11.89 -12.36
N ILE A 44 -7.89 -11.26 -11.97
CA ILE A 44 -9.07 -11.95 -11.44
C ILE A 44 -9.89 -12.44 -12.63
N GLN A 45 -10.11 -13.75 -12.71
CA GLN A 45 -10.98 -14.34 -13.73
C GLN A 45 -12.40 -14.53 -13.16
N PRO A 46 -13.45 -14.25 -13.93
CA PRO A 46 -14.81 -14.64 -13.57
C PRO A 46 -14.91 -16.15 -13.27
N ALA A 47 -15.78 -16.52 -12.33
CA ALA A 47 -15.99 -17.93 -12.00
C ALA A 47 -16.44 -18.77 -13.21
N SER A 48 -17.19 -18.17 -14.14
CA SER A 48 -17.64 -18.79 -15.40
C SER A 48 -16.50 -19.14 -16.36
N SER A 49 -15.34 -18.49 -16.24
CA SER A 49 -14.15 -18.73 -17.07
C SER A 49 -13.46 -20.05 -16.75
N ILE A 50 -13.61 -20.54 -15.51
CA ILE A 50 -13.01 -21.78 -15.04
C ILE A 50 -13.78 -23.00 -15.59
N THR A 51 -15.09 -22.84 -15.85
CA THR A 51 -15.96 -23.93 -16.33
C THR A 51 -15.99 -24.11 -17.85
N ARG A 52 -15.53 -23.12 -18.64
CA ARG A 52 -15.53 -23.20 -20.11
C ARG A 52 -14.14 -23.56 -20.61
N ALA A 53 -13.82 -24.85 -20.59
CA ALA A 53 -12.67 -25.42 -21.31
C ALA A 53 -12.91 -25.52 -22.84
N ASP A 54 -13.88 -24.80 -23.39
CA ASP A 54 -14.17 -24.77 -24.82
C ASP A 54 -13.43 -23.61 -25.49
N LYS A 55 -12.43 -23.96 -26.30
CA LYS A 55 -11.55 -23.07 -27.08
C LYS A 55 -12.25 -22.30 -28.22
N ARG A 56 -13.52 -21.91 -28.05
CA ARG A 56 -14.31 -21.18 -29.08
C ARG A 56 -15.12 -19.99 -28.56
N ALA A 57 -14.90 -19.54 -27.33
CA ALA A 57 -15.47 -18.25 -26.90
C ALA A 57 -14.67 -17.11 -27.54
N THR A 58 -15.32 -16.33 -28.41
CA THR A 58 -14.84 -15.01 -28.84
C THR A 58 -14.65 -14.12 -27.60
N PRO A 59 -13.58 -13.31 -27.51
CA PRO A 59 -13.28 -12.52 -26.33
C PRO A 59 -14.12 -11.23 -26.31
N GLU A 60 -15.45 -11.33 -26.15
CA GLU A 60 -16.31 -10.14 -26.18
C GLU A 60 -17.36 -10.03 -25.06
N GLU A 61 -17.33 -10.87 -24.03
CA GLU A 61 -18.15 -10.64 -22.82
C GLU A 61 -17.33 -10.89 -21.55
N GLY A 62 -16.84 -9.80 -20.94
CA GLY A 62 -16.33 -9.79 -19.57
C GLY A 62 -14.81 -9.64 -19.39
N ASP A 63 -14.13 -8.85 -20.20
CA ASP A 63 -12.80 -8.34 -19.84
C ASP A 63 -12.94 -7.30 -18.71
N PHE A 64 -13.03 -7.77 -17.47
CA PHE A 64 -12.97 -6.90 -16.31
C PHE A 64 -11.50 -6.58 -16.02
N ASP A 65 -11.18 -5.29 -15.97
CA ASP A 65 -9.87 -4.77 -15.57
C ASP A 65 -9.69 -4.89 -14.04
N ALA A 66 -9.70 -6.12 -13.56
CA ALA A 66 -9.73 -6.49 -12.15
C ALA A 66 -8.50 -7.31 -11.77
N TRP A 67 -7.69 -6.76 -10.87
CA TRP A 67 -6.41 -7.35 -10.46
C TRP A 67 -6.30 -7.48 -8.95
N THR A 68 -5.42 -8.37 -8.50
CA THR A 68 -5.16 -8.61 -7.08
C THR A 68 -3.68 -8.86 -6.78
N TRP A 69 -3.28 -8.54 -5.55
CA TRP A 69 -1.94 -8.79 -5.04
C TRP A 69 -1.72 -10.25 -4.62
N GLY A 70 -2.78 -11.04 -4.49
CA GLY A 70 -2.73 -12.47 -4.20
C GLY A 70 -4.12 -13.00 -3.88
N PHE A 71 -4.32 -14.30 -4.01
CA PHE A 71 -5.62 -14.93 -3.77
C PHE A 71 -5.69 -15.53 -2.37
N GLY A 72 -6.78 -15.28 -1.66
CA GLY A 72 -7.08 -15.88 -0.35
C GLY A 72 -7.66 -14.89 0.64
N ASP A 73 -8.14 -15.43 1.76
CA ASP A 73 -8.59 -14.66 2.91
C ASP A 73 -7.41 -14.24 3.78
N TYR A 74 -7.20 -12.92 3.90
CA TYR A 74 -6.13 -12.32 4.68
C TYR A 74 -6.16 -12.69 6.18
N MET A 75 -7.31 -13.14 6.68
CA MET A 75 -7.48 -13.51 8.09
C MET A 75 -7.08 -14.96 8.39
N THR A 76 -7.20 -15.86 7.43
CA THR A 76 -7.13 -17.30 7.68
C THR A 76 -6.14 -18.02 6.80
N GLU A 77 -5.88 -17.53 5.59
CA GLU A 77 -5.17 -18.28 4.55
C GLU A 77 -3.75 -17.76 4.28
N VAL A 78 -2.97 -18.62 3.60
CA VAL A 78 -1.76 -18.19 2.90
C VAL A 78 -2.20 -17.60 1.56
N MET A 79 -1.88 -16.33 1.34
CA MET A 79 -2.14 -15.62 0.09
C MET A 79 -1.38 -16.27 -1.07
N GLN A 80 -2.10 -16.95 -1.95
CA GLN A 80 -1.56 -17.58 -3.16
C GLN A 80 -1.04 -16.52 -4.13
N GLY A 81 0.11 -16.78 -4.73
CA GLY A 81 0.77 -15.85 -5.66
C GLY A 81 1.48 -14.66 -4.98
N TYR A 82 1.42 -14.50 -3.66
CA TYR A 82 1.97 -13.31 -2.99
C TYR A 82 3.51 -13.21 -3.09
N GLY A 83 4.22 -14.34 -3.15
CA GLY A 83 5.67 -14.33 -3.41
C GLY A 83 6.03 -13.76 -4.78
N GLN A 84 5.24 -14.08 -5.82
CA GLN A 84 5.40 -13.49 -7.16
C GLN A 84 5.11 -11.98 -7.13
N THR A 85 4.07 -11.59 -6.41
CA THR A 85 3.74 -10.17 -6.18
C THR A 85 4.89 -9.41 -5.55
N ILE A 86 5.53 -9.95 -4.52
CA ILE A 86 6.67 -9.28 -3.89
C ILE A 86 7.80 -9.06 -4.90
N ARG A 87 8.21 -10.10 -5.64
CA ARG A 87 9.27 -9.97 -6.66
C ARG A 87 8.90 -8.96 -7.74
N TYR A 88 7.65 -8.98 -8.19
CA TYR A 88 7.13 -8.02 -9.16
C TYR A 88 7.24 -6.58 -8.67
N MET A 89 6.80 -6.29 -7.43
CA MET A 89 6.91 -4.94 -6.87
C MET A 89 8.36 -4.50 -6.70
N LEU A 90 9.25 -5.38 -6.22
CA LEU A 90 10.67 -5.06 -6.06
C LEU A 90 11.33 -4.73 -7.41
N GLU A 91 11.01 -5.49 -8.45
CA GLU A 91 11.52 -5.25 -9.80
C GLU A 91 11.04 -3.91 -10.38
N VAL A 92 9.77 -3.55 -10.13
CA VAL A 92 9.24 -2.23 -10.52
C VAL A 92 9.98 -1.10 -9.80
N ILE A 93 10.23 -1.22 -8.50
CA ILE A 93 10.99 -0.19 -7.77
C ILE A 93 12.42 -0.08 -8.27
N ARG A 94 13.05 -1.21 -8.62
CA ARG A 94 14.40 -1.23 -9.18
C ARG A 94 14.50 -0.54 -10.54
N THR A 95 13.45 -0.63 -11.36
CA THR A 95 13.48 -0.17 -12.76
C THR A 95 12.84 1.20 -12.98
N ALA A 96 11.82 1.55 -12.20
CA ALA A 96 11.09 2.81 -12.30
C ALA A 96 11.29 3.75 -11.10
N GLY A 97 11.94 3.28 -10.04
CA GLY A 97 12.28 4.10 -8.88
C GLY A 97 13.56 4.92 -9.07
N PRO A 98 14.10 5.52 -7.99
CA PRO A 98 13.64 5.38 -6.61
C PRO A 98 12.32 6.10 -6.32
N PHE A 99 11.52 5.54 -5.41
CA PHE A 99 10.30 6.19 -4.90
C PHE A 99 10.53 6.68 -3.48
N ILE A 100 10.13 7.92 -3.18
CA ILE A 100 10.30 8.52 -1.85
C ILE A 100 9.16 8.16 -0.89
N GLY A 101 7.98 7.84 -1.41
CA GLY A 101 6.80 7.55 -0.61
C GLY A 101 5.89 6.53 -1.30
N ILE A 102 4.97 5.94 -0.53
CA ILE A 102 4.08 4.89 -1.03
C ILE A 102 2.64 5.10 -0.55
N VAL A 103 1.69 4.97 -1.46
CA VAL A 103 0.26 5.07 -1.17
C VAL A 103 -0.42 3.74 -1.47
N GLY A 104 -1.20 3.22 -0.54
CA GLY A 104 -1.93 1.95 -0.69
C GLY A 104 -3.36 2.04 -0.20
N PHE A 105 -4.27 1.38 -0.91
CA PHE A 105 -5.67 1.21 -0.50
C PHE A 105 -5.98 -0.28 -0.32
N SER A 106 -6.65 -0.66 0.77
CA SER A 106 -7.11 -2.04 1.03
C SER A 106 -5.96 -3.05 0.93
N ALA A 107 -6.06 -4.05 0.05
CA ALA A 107 -4.97 -4.99 -0.23
C ALA A 107 -3.66 -4.29 -0.68
N GLY A 108 -3.75 -3.13 -1.34
CA GLY A 108 -2.62 -2.28 -1.68
C GLY A 108 -1.94 -1.63 -0.48
N ALA A 109 -2.67 -1.36 0.61
CA ALA A 109 -2.06 -0.91 1.86
C ALA A 109 -1.29 -2.05 2.55
N ALA A 110 -1.81 -3.28 2.51
CA ALA A 110 -1.08 -4.47 2.97
C ALA A 110 0.20 -4.70 2.14
N ALA A 111 0.12 -4.54 0.81
CA ALA A 111 1.27 -4.61 -0.09
C ALA A 111 2.30 -3.50 0.16
N ALA A 112 1.84 -2.27 0.44
CA ALA A 112 2.71 -1.15 0.80
C ALA A 112 3.49 -1.47 2.09
N HIS A 113 2.82 -1.96 3.13
CA HIS A 113 3.47 -2.39 4.37
C HIS A 113 4.52 -3.46 4.14
N THR A 114 4.26 -4.43 3.26
CA THR A 114 5.25 -5.44 2.87
C THR A 114 6.51 -4.79 2.30
N LEU A 115 6.37 -3.78 1.44
CA LEU A 115 7.52 -3.05 0.90
C LEU A 115 8.27 -2.25 1.97
N LEU A 116 7.57 -1.56 2.88
CA LEU A 116 8.19 -0.88 4.02
C LEU A 116 9.01 -1.85 4.88
N SER A 117 8.42 -3.01 5.17
CA SER A 117 9.06 -4.09 5.92
C SER A 117 10.34 -4.57 5.26
N LEU A 118 10.30 -4.77 3.93
CA LEU A 118 11.44 -5.26 3.17
C LEU A 118 12.53 -4.19 3.04
N SER A 119 12.17 -2.92 2.85
CA SER A 119 13.10 -1.81 2.70
C SER A 119 13.86 -1.49 4.00
N GLU A 120 13.16 -1.54 5.14
CA GLU A 120 13.79 -1.29 6.45
C GLU A 120 14.70 -2.43 6.90
N ARG A 121 14.27 -3.67 6.68
CA ARG A 121 14.90 -4.84 7.30
C ARG A 121 16.01 -5.44 6.43
N ARG A 122 16.46 -4.73 5.39
CA ARG A 122 17.65 -4.96 4.55
C ARG A 122 18.29 -6.35 4.75
N ALA A 123 17.65 -7.39 4.19
CA ALA A 123 18.13 -8.77 4.19
C ALA A 123 18.04 -9.57 5.51
N SER A 124 17.01 -9.34 6.35
CA SER A 124 16.63 -10.31 7.39
C SER A 124 16.57 -11.73 6.78
N PRO A 125 17.41 -12.69 7.25
CA PRO A 125 17.50 -14.02 6.64
C PRO A 125 16.14 -14.74 6.62
N GLU A 126 15.34 -14.54 7.68
CA GLU A 126 14.00 -15.11 7.78
C GLU A 126 13.07 -14.56 6.69
N LEU A 127 13.05 -13.24 6.45
CA LEU A 127 12.24 -12.64 5.40
C LEU A 127 12.71 -13.05 4.00
N MET A 128 14.02 -13.03 3.78
CA MET A 128 14.61 -13.41 2.49
C MET A 128 14.32 -14.88 2.17
N GLN A 129 14.43 -15.78 3.15
CA GLN A 129 14.11 -17.19 2.97
C GLN A 129 12.59 -17.43 2.80
N ASN A 130 11.75 -16.81 3.64
CA ASN A 130 10.30 -17.00 3.60
C ASN A 130 9.66 -16.57 2.28
N PHE A 131 10.24 -15.57 1.61
CA PHE A 131 9.73 -15.02 0.36
C PHE A 131 10.63 -15.24 -0.85
N GLN A 132 11.78 -15.90 -0.67
CA GLN A 132 12.80 -16.15 -1.71
C GLN A 132 13.17 -14.85 -2.45
N ILE A 133 13.58 -13.85 -1.66
CA ILE A 133 13.98 -12.52 -2.14
C ILE A 133 15.50 -12.44 -2.12
N GLU A 134 16.08 -11.94 -3.20
CA GLU A 134 17.50 -11.63 -3.28
C GLU A 134 17.77 -10.26 -2.66
N SER A 135 18.82 -10.13 -1.84
CA SER A 135 19.10 -8.92 -1.06
C SER A 135 19.43 -7.70 -1.92
N ASN A 136 19.95 -7.90 -3.12
CA ASN A 136 20.23 -6.86 -4.13
C ASN A 136 18.97 -6.22 -4.73
N LEU A 137 17.79 -6.82 -4.54
CA LEU A 137 16.52 -6.29 -5.02
C LEU A 137 15.82 -5.36 -4.02
N LEU A 138 16.38 -5.18 -2.82
CA LEU A 138 15.73 -4.41 -1.76
C LEU A 138 15.86 -2.89 -2.01
N PRO A 139 14.73 -2.15 -2.03
CA PRO A 139 14.76 -0.72 -2.21
C PRO A 139 15.28 0.01 -0.97
N PRO A 140 15.75 1.26 -1.10
CA PRO A 140 15.99 2.11 0.06
C PRO A 140 14.71 2.31 0.87
N PRO A 141 14.79 2.59 2.19
CA PRO A 141 13.63 2.94 3.00
C PRO A 141 12.84 4.11 2.40
N PHE A 142 11.51 4.00 2.43
CA PHE A 142 10.61 5.08 2.07
C PHE A 142 10.56 6.13 3.19
N HIS A 143 10.39 7.39 2.81
CA HIS A 143 10.27 8.51 3.76
C HIS A 143 8.90 8.51 4.45
N PHE A 144 7.85 8.06 3.75
CA PHE A 144 6.50 7.95 4.31
C PHE A 144 5.63 6.94 3.58
N ALA A 145 4.52 6.55 4.22
CA ALA A 145 3.44 5.80 3.58
C ALA A 145 2.06 6.35 3.95
N ILE A 146 1.10 6.18 3.04
CA ILE A 146 -0.32 6.48 3.27
C ILE A 146 -1.12 5.21 2.98
N CYS A 147 -1.86 4.74 3.97
CA CYS A 147 -2.59 3.48 3.95
C CYS A 147 -4.08 3.72 4.24
N CYS A 148 -4.93 3.52 3.25
CA CYS A 148 -6.39 3.62 3.41
C CYS A 148 -7.01 2.23 3.56
N SER A 149 -7.81 1.98 4.61
CA SER A 149 -8.47 0.69 4.88
C SER A 149 -7.53 -0.51 4.84
N GLY A 150 -6.31 -0.38 5.38
CA GLY A 150 -5.31 -1.46 5.36
C GLY A 150 -5.59 -2.55 6.39
N PHE A 151 -4.96 -3.71 6.19
CA PHE A 151 -5.05 -4.86 7.09
C PHE A 151 -3.73 -5.64 7.13
N LYS A 152 -3.57 -6.48 8.15
CA LYS A 152 -2.45 -7.43 8.25
C LYS A 152 -2.85 -8.82 7.75
N PHE A 153 -1.94 -9.54 7.12
CA PHE A 153 -2.11 -10.97 6.94
C PHE A 153 -1.95 -11.68 8.28
N SER A 154 -2.95 -12.44 8.69
CA SER A 154 -3.00 -13.06 10.02
C SER A 154 -2.32 -14.42 10.07
N HIS A 155 -2.11 -15.07 8.92
CA HIS A 155 -1.41 -16.36 8.87
C HIS A 155 0.03 -16.24 9.41
N PRO A 156 0.51 -17.17 10.26
CA PRO A 156 1.82 -17.07 10.93
C PRO A 156 3.03 -16.87 10.01
N ARG A 157 2.96 -17.36 8.77
CA ARG A 157 3.99 -17.16 7.72
C ARG A 157 4.36 -15.68 7.51
N TYR A 158 3.42 -14.77 7.72
CA TYR A 158 3.61 -13.32 7.51
C TYR A 158 4.07 -12.59 8.76
N LYS A 159 4.26 -13.27 9.90
CA LYS A 159 4.62 -12.63 11.17
C LYS A 159 5.86 -11.75 11.02
N SER A 160 6.88 -12.23 10.32
CA SER A 160 8.12 -11.50 10.10
C SER A 160 7.97 -10.23 9.25
N LEU A 161 6.80 -9.95 8.63
CA LEU A 161 6.49 -8.67 7.98
C LEU A 161 6.04 -7.58 8.97
N TYR A 162 5.53 -7.98 10.13
CA TYR A 162 4.90 -7.07 11.10
C TYR A 162 5.74 -6.86 12.37
N TYR A 163 6.83 -7.61 12.53
CA TYR A 163 7.71 -7.55 13.69
C TYR A 163 9.19 -7.52 13.26
N PRO A 164 10.01 -6.61 13.82
CA PRO A 164 9.64 -5.49 14.70
C PRO A 164 8.72 -4.47 13.98
N ARG A 165 8.13 -3.52 14.72
CA ARG A 165 7.25 -2.50 14.10
C ARG A 165 8.00 -1.69 13.03
N ILE A 166 7.29 -1.32 11.97
CA ILE A 166 7.77 -0.41 10.91
C ILE A 166 8.16 0.94 11.53
N GLN A 167 9.30 1.49 11.13
CA GLN A 167 9.80 2.79 11.54
C GLN A 167 9.38 3.91 10.59
N THR A 168 9.25 3.64 9.29
CA THR A 168 8.73 4.57 8.29
C THR A 168 7.39 5.13 8.78
N PRO A 169 7.24 6.46 8.79
CA PRO A 169 5.98 7.13 9.11
C PRO A 169 4.83 6.63 8.25
N VAL A 170 3.69 6.30 8.87
CA VAL A 170 2.50 5.87 8.15
C VAL A 170 1.26 6.65 8.58
N LEU A 171 0.62 7.32 7.62
CA LEU A 171 -0.74 7.84 7.77
C LEU A 171 -1.73 6.74 7.45
N HIS A 172 -2.63 6.45 8.39
CA HIS A 172 -3.69 5.46 8.26
C HIS A 172 -5.05 6.15 8.21
N PHE A 173 -5.81 5.89 7.16
CA PHE A 173 -7.23 6.20 7.11
C PHE A 173 -8.07 4.99 7.51
N VAL A 174 -9.01 5.22 8.42
CA VAL A 174 -9.93 4.21 8.96
C VAL A 174 -11.35 4.64 8.62
N GLY A 175 -12.11 3.76 7.97
CA GLY A 175 -13.53 3.99 7.69
C GLY A 175 -14.40 3.49 8.83
N ASP A 176 -15.15 4.38 9.47
CA ASP A 176 -16.04 4.05 10.60
C ASP A 176 -17.14 3.05 10.22
N LEU A 177 -17.52 3.06 8.95
CA LEU A 177 -18.61 2.24 8.41
C LEU A 177 -18.11 1.25 7.36
N ASP A 178 -16.81 0.90 7.38
CA ASP A 178 -16.19 -0.01 6.40
C ASP A 178 -16.63 -1.48 6.66
N PRO A 179 -17.48 -2.07 5.79
CA PRO A 179 -17.94 -3.44 6.00
C PRO A 179 -16.95 -4.47 5.42
N VAL A 180 -15.96 -4.04 4.64
CA VAL A 180 -15.01 -4.90 3.94
C VAL A 180 -13.82 -5.16 4.85
N ILE A 181 -13.23 -4.09 5.38
CA ILE A 181 -12.13 -4.13 6.33
C ILE A 181 -12.60 -3.44 7.61
N PRO A 182 -13.08 -4.21 8.60
CA PRO A 182 -13.56 -3.64 9.86
C PRO A 182 -12.50 -2.79 10.56
N GLU A 183 -12.92 -1.72 11.23
CA GLU A 183 -12.07 -0.77 11.95
C GLU A 183 -10.96 -1.46 12.77
N ASN A 184 -11.34 -2.47 13.56
CA ASN A 184 -10.41 -3.19 14.44
C ASN A 184 -9.28 -3.89 13.67
N HIS A 185 -9.46 -4.25 12.40
CA HIS A 185 -8.43 -4.83 11.55
C HIS A 185 -7.44 -3.76 11.10
N THR A 186 -7.92 -2.59 10.69
CA THR A 186 -7.07 -1.45 10.35
C THR A 186 -6.31 -0.92 11.56
N LEU A 187 -6.92 -0.86 12.75
CA LEU A 187 -6.22 -0.48 13.98
C LEU A 187 -5.13 -1.47 14.39
N LYS A 188 -5.39 -2.78 14.27
CA LYS A 188 -4.36 -3.82 14.51
C LYS A 188 -3.20 -3.71 13.52
N PHE A 189 -3.50 -3.38 12.27
CA PHE A 189 -2.53 -3.13 11.22
C PHE A 189 -1.69 -1.87 11.52
N ALA A 190 -2.33 -0.73 11.77
CA ALA A 190 -1.68 0.52 12.15
C ALA A 190 -0.81 0.37 13.42
N GLY A 191 -1.24 -0.45 14.37
CA GLY A 191 -0.46 -0.78 15.56
C GLY A 191 0.85 -1.52 15.29
N ARG A 192 1.16 -1.89 14.03
CA ARG A 192 2.46 -2.44 13.59
C ARG A 192 3.39 -1.37 12.99
N CYS A 193 2.99 -0.10 13.01
CA CYS A 193 3.79 1.07 12.66
C CYS A 193 4.11 1.86 13.94
N LYS A 194 5.38 2.21 14.14
CA LYS A 194 5.80 2.97 15.33
C LYS A 194 5.38 4.43 15.21
N ASN A 195 5.77 5.07 14.11
CA ASN A 195 5.40 6.44 13.78
C ASN A 195 4.13 6.38 12.93
N ARG A 196 2.97 6.56 13.57
CA ARG A 196 1.67 6.44 12.90
C ARG A 196 0.76 7.61 13.22
N LEU A 197 0.08 8.11 12.19
CA LEU A 197 -1.06 9.01 12.31
C LEU A 197 -2.31 8.25 11.90
N ILE A 198 -3.37 8.28 12.72
CA ILE A 198 -4.63 7.59 12.44
C ILE A 198 -5.72 8.65 12.28
N ILE A 199 -6.41 8.63 11.15
CA ILE A 199 -7.53 9.52 10.83
C ILE A 199 -8.75 8.70 10.49
N TYR A 200 -9.85 8.98 11.17
CA TYR A 200 -11.14 8.37 10.89
C TYR A 200 -11.89 9.16 9.83
N HIS A 201 -12.67 8.47 9.00
CA HIS A 201 -13.63 9.08 8.10
C HIS A 201 -14.98 8.36 8.22
N PRO A 202 -16.11 9.08 8.07
CA PRO A 202 -17.46 8.53 8.29
C PRO A 202 -17.94 7.63 7.13
N GLY A 203 -17.01 7.12 6.32
CA GLY A 203 -17.29 6.41 5.09
C GLY A 203 -17.16 4.89 5.20
N ALA A 204 -17.65 4.20 4.17
CA ALA A 204 -17.40 2.78 3.95
C ALA A 204 -16.00 2.54 3.33
N HIS A 205 -15.85 1.49 2.52
CA HIS A 205 -14.57 1.08 1.95
C HIS A 205 -14.12 1.93 0.74
N PHE A 206 -13.54 3.11 0.96
CA PHE A 206 -13.01 3.97 -0.11
C PHE A 206 -11.83 4.85 0.34
N VAL A 207 -11.10 5.43 -0.62
CA VAL A 207 -10.05 6.43 -0.34
C VAL A 207 -10.70 7.78 -0.04
N PRO A 208 -10.54 8.36 1.16
CA PRO A 208 -11.17 9.63 1.53
C PRO A 208 -10.65 10.80 0.67
N ARG A 209 -11.57 11.67 0.22
CA ARG A 209 -11.26 12.74 -0.75
C ARG A 209 -11.75 14.12 -0.33
N ASP A 210 -12.46 14.23 0.79
CA ASP A 210 -12.91 15.54 1.27
C ASP A 210 -11.74 16.42 1.65
N LYS A 211 -11.92 17.74 1.56
CA LYS A 211 -10.85 18.73 1.70
C LYS A 211 -10.02 18.53 2.99
N ILE A 212 -10.67 18.22 4.11
CA ILE A 212 -10.00 17.96 5.39
C ILE A 212 -9.02 16.78 5.32
N PHE A 213 -9.36 15.72 4.58
CA PHE A 213 -8.48 14.57 4.40
C PHE A 213 -7.37 14.85 3.41
N GLN A 214 -7.62 15.68 2.39
CA GLN A 214 -6.58 16.16 1.49
C GLN A 214 -5.55 17.01 2.23
N GLU A 215 -6.00 17.95 3.08
CA GLU A 215 -5.13 18.77 3.92
C GLU A 215 -4.27 17.88 4.84
N ALA A 216 -4.88 16.89 5.49
CA ALA A 216 -4.13 15.95 6.33
C ALA A 216 -3.10 15.12 5.55
N ILE A 217 -3.40 14.72 4.31
CA ILE A 217 -2.41 14.05 3.44
C ILE A 217 -1.25 15.00 3.14
N LEU A 218 -1.54 16.24 2.76
CA LEU A 218 -0.51 17.22 2.43
C LEU A 218 0.37 17.53 3.63
N ASP A 219 -0.24 17.84 4.78
CA ASP A 219 0.47 18.17 6.02
C ASP A 219 1.40 17.03 6.44
N PHE A 220 0.91 15.78 6.37
CA PHE A 220 1.70 14.60 6.70
C PHE A 220 2.89 14.42 5.74
N ILE A 221 2.69 14.57 4.43
CA ILE A 221 3.79 14.46 3.46
C ILE A 221 4.82 15.57 3.71
N MET A 222 4.37 16.81 3.92
CA MET A 222 5.23 17.96 4.13
C MET A 222 6.06 17.85 5.41
N GLU A 223 5.47 17.35 6.50
CA GLU A 223 6.17 17.07 7.75
C GLU A 223 7.34 16.12 7.51
N TRP A 224 7.09 14.97 6.89
CA TRP A 224 8.11 13.92 6.74
C TRP A 224 9.12 14.16 5.62
N LEU A 225 8.83 15.03 4.66
CA LEU A 225 9.82 15.50 3.69
C LEU A 225 10.70 16.64 4.23
N SER A 226 10.20 17.44 5.17
CA SER A 226 10.98 18.53 5.79
C SER A 226 11.96 18.02 6.85
N ILE A 227 11.63 16.89 7.50
CA ILE A 227 12.50 16.24 8.50
C ILE A 227 13.80 15.73 7.85
N ASP A 228 13.75 15.21 6.61
CA ASP A 228 14.94 14.72 5.92
C ASP A 228 15.87 15.84 5.42
N ALA A 229 15.36 17.08 5.28
CA ALA A 229 16.14 18.22 4.83
C ALA A 229 16.94 18.93 5.94
N THR A 230 16.70 18.60 7.22
CA THR A 230 17.18 19.41 8.37
C THR A 230 17.89 18.64 9.50
N ASP A 231 18.49 17.47 9.21
CA ASP A 231 19.26 16.58 10.12
C ASP A 231 18.50 15.41 10.78
N GLY A 232 19.26 14.36 11.11
CA GLY A 232 18.84 13.06 11.66
C GLY A 232 18.01 13.07 12.95
N PRO A 233 17.75 11.88 13.54
CA PRO A 233 16.48 11.51 14.14
C PRO A 233 16.00 12.47 15.24
N GLY A 234 15.18 13.44 14.84
CA GLY A 234 14.51 14.40 15.70
C GLY A 234 13.15 13.89 16.15
N VAL A 235 13.05 13.64 17.45
CA VAL A 235 11.87 13.20 18.20
C VAL A 235 10.73 14.24 18.14
N LEU A 236 9.56 13.90 17.62
CA LEU A 236 8.26 14.56 17.90
C LEU A 236 7.13 13.54 17.61
N ARG A 237 5.99 13.43 18.31
CA ARG A 237 5.44 13.97 19.56
C ARG A 237 4.34 12.98 20.00
N ALA A 238 4.11 12.92 21.30
CA ALA A 238 3.23 11.96 21.96
C ALA A 238 1.78 11.94 21.45
N GLU A 239 1.21 10.74 21.48
CA GLU A 239 -0.21 10.43 21.31
C GLU A 239 -1.07 11.38 22.15
N ALA A 240 -1.98 12.10 21.50
CA ALA A 240 -3.09 12.73 22.20
C ALA A 240 -4.04 11.61 22.68
N LYS A 241 -4.28 11.59 23.99
CA LYS A 241 -5.24 10.73 24.69
C LYS A 241 -6.66 10.91 24.16
#